data_AF-A0A934P9Z7-F1
#
_entry.id   AF-A0A934P9Z7-F1
#
_cell.length_a   1.000
_cell.length_b   1.000
_cell.length_c   1.000
_cell.angle_alpha   90.00
_cell.angle_beta   90.00
_cell.angle_gamma   90.00
#
_symmetry.space_group_name_H-M   'P 1'
#
loop_
_entity.id
_entity.type
_entity.pdbx_description
1 polymer ?
#
loop_
_entity_poly.entity_id
_entity_poly.type
_entity_poly.pdbx_seq_one_letter_code
_entity_poly.pdbx_strand_id
1 'polypeptide(L)'
;MSEYLSVSHLTKYLKLKFDRDPYLERVYLTGEVSNFRKRPTHQYFSLKDDKAVIQATMWAGVFKSLKFEIEEGMKLNVIGRIQLYEPNGSYSILIEKAEPDGVGALAVQFEQLKKKLTAAGYFDQKHKQQLPQFVKKIGVVTSQSGAVIRDIITTVQRRFPGVEILLFPTKVQGPGSAEEIVDNIKKANLRSDLDILIIGRGGGSIEDLWSFNEEIVVEAIFESRLPIISSVGHETDTTLSDFAADQRVATPTAAAELATPVTKADVYQYLNERQTRLYNIMMQQLKIKKDRLNQLAGSVIFRQPERLYDSYLQKLDKLTNQMANLFKESYRQKEHQTHLLVNRLVAIDLLKRIKTFQDYIEQTNRLLSHQITTHYQQKLTRFEKSQEALLSLDTSRIVARGYAIVHKGNQVIGSVEKIVKGDSLDINMRDGQIEVEVKNVKK
;
A
#
# COMPACT_ATOMS: atom_id res chain seq x y z
N MET A 1 72.69 -88.16 25.04
CA MET A 1 72.96 -86.91 25.78
C MET A 1 71.80 -85.97 25.49
N SER A 2 71.21 -85.39 26.52
CA SER A 2 69.89 -84.73 26.52
C SER A 2 69.74 -83.60 25.49
N GLU A 3 68.69 -83.65 24.66
CA GLU A 3 68.26 -82.60 23.71
C GLU A 3 67.70 -81.32 24.38
N TYR A 4 67.73 -81.24 25.71
CA TYR A 4 67.13 -80.14 26.47
C TYR A 4 68.21 -79.28 27.15
N LEU A 5 68.21 -77.98 26.84
CA LEU A 5 69.00 -76.97 27.55
C LEU A 5 68.31 -76.61 28.86
N SER A 6 69.06 -76.44 29.95
CA SER A 6 68.49 -75.87 31.18
C SER A 6 68.19 -74.38 30.98
N VAL A 7 67.18 -73.87 31.69
CA VAL A 7 66.79 -72.45 31.66
C VAL A 7 67.99 -71.55 31.93
N SER A 8 68.85 -71.91 32.90
CA SER A 8 70.09 -71.18 33.20
C SER A 8 71.08 -71.14 32.03
N HIS A 9 71.20 -72.22 31.23
CA HIS A 9 72.06 -72.23 30.05
C HIS A 9 71.50 -71.34 28.94
N LEU A 10 70.18 -71.38 28.71
CA LEU A 10 69.52 -70.51 27.72
C LEU A 10 69.67 -69.03 28.08
N THR A 11 69.44 -68.65 29.34
CA THR A 11 69.58 -67.25 29.80
C THR A 11 71.02 -66.77 29.70
N LYS A 12 72.01 -67.60 30.04
CA LYS A 12 73.44 -67.27 29.86
C LYS A 12 73.80 -67.08 28.39
N TYR A 13 73.25 -67.91 27.50
CA TYR A 13 73.46 -67.76 26.06
C TYR A 13 72.86 -66.46 25.52
N LEU A 14 71.63 -66.11 25.93
CA LEU A 14 70.99 -64.85 25.57
C LEU A 14 71.77 -63.64 26.10
N LYS A 15 72.23 -63.69 27.35
CA LYS A 15 73.09 -62.63 27.90
C LYS A 15 74.38 -62.46 27.08
N LEU A 16 75.06 -63.55 26.72
CA LEU A 16 76.24 -63.52 25.85
C LEU A 16 75.95 -62.90 24.48
N LYS A 17 74.73 -63.06 23.95
CA LYS A 17 74.30 -62.40 22.71
C LYS A 17 74.11 -60.90 22.92
N PHE A 18 73.46 -60.49 24.00
CA PHE A 18 73.27 -59.07 24.33
C PHE A 18 74.60 -58.35 24.58
N ASP A 19 75.52 -58.99 25.32
CA ASP A 19 76.81 -58.41 25.69
C ASP A 19 77.79 -58.31 24.50
N ARG A 20 77.64 -59.17 23.47
CA ARG A 20 78.52 -59.20 22.29
C ARG A 20 77.94 -58.55 21.04
N ASP A 21 76.69 -58.07 21.10
CA ASP A 21 76.06 -57.39 19.99
C ASP A 21 76.49 -55.91 19.97
N PRO A 22 77.21 -55.45 18.93
CA PRO A 22 77.66 -54.06 18.85
C PRO A 22 76.51 -53.04 18.86
N TYR A 23 75.30 -53.44 18.46
CA TYR A 23 74.13 -52.55 18.45
C TYR A 23 73.48 -52.39 19.83
N LEU A 24 73.74 -53.31 20.76
CA LEU A 24 73.19 -53.28 22.12
C LEU A 24 74.15 -52.68 23.15
N GLU A 25 75.42 -52.52 22.76
CA GLU A 25 76.46 -51.88 23.57
C GLU A 25 76.18 -50.39 23.80
N ARG A 26 75.61 -49.68 22.81
CA ARG A 26 75.24 -48.27 22.94
C ARG A 26 73.95 -47.93 22.20
N VAL A 27 72.88 -47.80 22.96
CA VAL A 27 71.50 -47.63 22.47
C VAL A 27 70.99 -46.25 22.89
N TYR A 28 70.23 -45.63 21.99
CA TYR A 28 69.56 -44.35 22.19
C TYR A 28 68.07 -44.64 22.37
N LEU A 29 67.52 -44.32 23.54
CA LEU A 29 66.11 -44.51 23.84
C LEU A 29 65.47 -43.21 24.28
N THR A 30 64.23 -43.00 23.85
CA THR A 30 63.37 -41.91 24.31
C THR A 30 62.18 -42.53 25.02
N GLY A 31 61.86 -42.04 26.22
CA GLY A 31 60.71 -42.56 26.97
C GLY A 31 60.29 -41.64 28.10
N GLU A 32 59.05 -41.79 28.55
CA GLU A 32 58.52 -41.11 29.73
C GLU A 32 58.94 -41.87 31.00
N VAL A 33 59.44 -41.13 31.99
CA VAL A 33 59.84 -41.68 33.29
C VAL A 33 58.60 -42.11 34.06
N SER A 34 58.59 -43.36 34.51
CA SER A 34 57.54 -43.93 35.34
C SER A 34 58.13 -44.73 36.50
N ASN A 35 57.40 -44.78 37.63
CA ASN A 35 57.80 -45.44 38.87
C ASN A 35 59.13 -44.94 39.45
N PHE A 36 59.45 -43.65 39.27
CA PHE A 36 60.64 -43.04 39.82
C PHE A 36 60.46 -42.73 41.31
N ARG A 37 61.40 -43.22 42.12
CA ARG A 37 61.53 -42.88 43.54
C ARG A 37 62.99 -42.60 43.84
N LYS A 38 63.27 -41.38 44.33
CA LYS A 38 64.63 -40.92 44.65
C LYS A 38 65.25 -41.81 45.75
N ARG A 39 66.35 -42.49 45.42
CA ARG A 39 67.14 -43.29 46.37
C ARG A 39 68.49 -42.63 46.66
N PRO A 40 69.14 -42.91 47.81
CA PRO A 40 70.43 -42.28 48.17
C PRO A 40 71.61 -42.67 47.26
N THR A 41 71.54 -43.83 46.59
CA THR A 41 72.63 -44.39 45.80
C THR A 41 72.27 -44.47 44.32
N HIS A 42 71.80 -45.62 43.86
CA HIS A 42 71.46 -45.89 42.46
C HIS A 42 69.97 -45.66 42.24
N GLN A 43 69.64 -45.09 41.08
CA GLN A 43 68.25 -44.88 40.69
C GLN A 43 67.79 -46.07 39.85
N TYR A 44 66.61 -46.56 40.18
CA TYR A 44 65.90 -47.59 39.43
C TYR A 44 64.51 -47.04 39.13
N PHE A 45 64.18 -46.98 37.86
CA PHE A 45 62.89 -46.50 37.37
C PHE A 45 62.58 -47.16 36.03
N SER A 46 61.38 -46.95 35.50
CA SER A 46 60.98 -47.45 34.20
C SER A 46 60.94 -46.31 33.18
N LEU A 47 61.33 -46.60 31.95
CA LEU A 47 61.02 -45.78 30.79
C LEU A 47 59.88 -46.45 30.03
N LYS A 48 58.80 -45.71 29.79
CA LYS A 48 57.64 -46.19 29.03
C LYS A 48 57.46 -45.38 27.75
N ASP A 49 56.93 -46.05 26.72
CA ASP A 49 56.29 -45.45 25.57
C ASP A 49 54.84 -45.98 25.47
N ASP A 50 54.13 -45.69 24.38
CA ASP A 50 52.73 -46.09 24.20
C ASP A 50 52.51 -47.62 24.15
N LYS A 51 53.57 -48.42 23.93
CA LYS A 51 53.47 -49.86 23.63
C LYS A 51 54.33 -50.74 24.54
N ALA A 52 55.39 -50.22 25.13
CA ALA A 52 56.42 -50.97 25.82
C ALA A 52 56.96 -50.22 27.03
N VAL A 53 57.51 -51.00 27.97
CA VAL A 53 58.15 -50.49 29.18
C VAL A 53 59.47 -51.22 29.36
N ILE A 54 60.54 -50.45 29.60
CA ILE A 54 61.88 -50.98 29.91
C ILE A 54 62.34 -50.50 31.28
N GLN A 55 62.95 -51.40 32.04
CA GLN A 55 63.58 -51.06 33.32
C GLN A 55 64.89 -50.32 33.06
N ALA A 56 65.08 -49.19 33.74
CA ALA A 56 66.24 -48.33 33.65
C ALA A 56 67.00 -48.29 34.97
N THR A 57 68.31 -48.47 34.90
CA THR A 57 69.23 -48.36 36.04
C THR A 57 70.21 -47.23 35.79
N MET A 58 70.41 -46.36 36.78
CA MET A 58 71.38 -45.27 36.71
C MET A 58 72.28 -45.29 37.95
N TRP A 59 73.60 -45.41 37.72
CA TRP A 59 74.59 -45.42 38.78
C TRP A 59 74.70 -44.05 39.47
N ALA A 60 75.15 -44.03 40.72
CA ALA A 60 75.17 -42.82 41.55
C ALA A 60 76.06 -41.71 40.97
N GLY A 61 77.18 -42.08 40.34
CA GLY A 61 78.08 -41.13 39.69
C GLY A 61 77.45 -40.43 38.48
N VAL A 62 76.72 -41.18 37.65
CA VAL A 62 75.99 -40.64 36.49
C VAL A 62 74.83 -39.76 36.95
N PHE A 63 74.07 -40.20 37.95
CA PHE A 63 72.96 -39.42 38.50
C PHE A 63 73.43 -38.08 39.10
N LYS A 64 74.56 -38.06 39.82
CA LYS A 64 75.15 -36.81 40.36
C LYS A 64 75.68 -35.87 39.27
N SER A 65 76.00 -36.40 38.09
CA SER A 65 76.50 -35.60 36.97
C SER A 65 75.41 -34.92 36.15
N LEU A 66 74.13 -35.24 36.41
CA LEU A 66 73.00 -34.60 35.75
C LEU A 66 72.88 -33.15 36.20
N LYS A 67 72.64 -32.26 35.24
CA LYS A 67 72.40 -30.81 35.48
C LYS A 67 70.93 -30.49 35.77
N PHE A 68 70.07 -31.50 35.87
CA PHE A 68 68.63 -31.39 36.08
C PHE A 68 68.15 -32.49 37.03
N GLU A 69 67.02 -32.27 37.71
CA GLU A 69 66.38 -33.29 38.53
C GLU A 69 65.39 -34.11 37.68
N ILE A 70 65.37 -35.43 37.89
CA ILE A 70 64.42 -36.33 37.23
C ILE A 70 63.10 -36.31 37.99
N GLU A 71 62.00 -36.09 37.27
CA GLU A 71 60.63 -36.12 37.81
C GLU A 71 59.79 -37.25 37.18
N GLU A 72 58.78 -37.72 37.90
CA GLU A 72 57.80 -38.68 37.39
C GLU A 72 56.99 -38.03 36.23
N GLY A 73 56.83 -38.74 35.12
CA GLY A 73 56.14 -38.23 33.92
C GLY A 73 57.05 -37.41 32.99
N MET A 74 58.31 -37.20 33.35
CA MET A 74 59.27 -36.47 32.52
C MET A 74 59.73 -37.30 31.32
N LYS A 75 59.76 -36.71 30.12
CA LYS A 75 60.27 -37.38 28.92
C LYS A 75 61.77 -37.17 28.78
N LEU A 76 62.53 -38.26 28.67
CA LEU A 76 63.99 -38.25 28.64
C LEU A 76 64.53 -38.93 27.39
N ASN A 77 65.60 -38.36 26.84
CA ASN A 77 66.48 -38.98 25.86
C ASN A 77 67.68 -39.57 26.61
N VAL A 78 67.80 -40.89 26.58
CA VAL A 78 68.83 -41.63 27.32
C VAL A 78 69.76 -42.37 26.37
N ILE A 79 71.04 -42.39 26.72
CA ILE A 79 72.09 -43.16 26.07
C ILE A 79 72.60 -44.17 27.09
N GLY A 80 72.64 -45.44 26.71
CA GLY A 80 73.08 -46.48 27.61
C GLY A 80 73.25 -47.83 26.92
N ARG A 81 73.61 -48.84 27.69
CA ARG A 81 73.79 -50.21 27.21
C ARG A 81 72.65 -51.10 27.68
N ILE A 82 72.21 -52.03 26.84
CA ILE A 82 71.17 -52.99 27.22
C ILE A 82 71.84 -54.19 27.88
N GLN A 83 71.30 -54.61 29.03
CA GLN A 83 71.80 -55.74 29.82
C GLN A 83 70.66 -56.70 30.20
N LEU A 84 70.96 -57.99 30.27
CA LEU A 84 70.04 -59.03 30.70
C LEU A 84 70.33 -59.47 32.14
N TYR A 85 69.34 -59.39 33.02
CA TYR A 85 69.46 -59.82 34.41
C TYR A 85 69.20 -61.33 34.54
N GLU A 86 70.26 -62.10 34.80
CA GLU A 86 70.25 -63.57 34.75
C GLU A 86 69.19 -64.26 35.64
N PRO A 87 68.91 -63.81 36.89
CA PRO A 87 67.98 -64.52 37.76
C PRO A 87 66.54 -64.61 37.23
N ASN A 88 66.07 -63.56 36.53
CA ASN A 88 64.68 -63.46 36.06
C ASN A 88 64.57 -63.34 34.53
N GLY A 89 65.69 -63.31 33.80
CA GLY A 89 65.71 -63.17 32.34
C GLY A 89 65.14 -61.84 31.82
N SER A 90 65.05 -60.80 32.67
CA SER A 90 64.54 -59.49 32.27
C SER A 90 65.65 -58.63 31.67
N TYR A 91 65.35 -57.94 30.57
CA TYR A 91 66.27 -56.96 29.98
C TYR A 91 66.03 -55.58 30.60
N SER A 92 67.10 -54.81 30.71
CA SER A 92 67.10 -53.45 31.26
C SER A 92 68.14 -52.59 30.54
N ILE A 93 67.99 -51.27 30.62
CA ILE A 93 69.00 -50.32 30.15
C ILE A 93 69.79 -49.79 31.33
N LEU A 94 71.12 -49.81 31.20
CA LEU A 94 72.01 -49.07 32.09
C LEU A 94 72.31 -47.71 31.46
N ILE A 95 71.80 -46.65 32.07
CA ILE A 95 71.92 -45.28 31.54
C ILE A 95 73.30 -44.72 31.87
N GLU A 96 73.99 -44.27 30.83
CA GLU A 96 75.29 -43.59 30.91
C GLU A 96 75.15 -42.07 30.76
N LYS A 97 74.17 -41.61 29.98
CA LYS A 97 73.84 -40.20 29.81
C LYS A 97 72.33 -40.04 29.66
N ALA A 98 71.75 -39.02 30.32
CA ALA A 98 70.36 -38.66 30.16
C ALA A 98 70.25 -37.15 29.90
N GLU A 99 69.36 -36.77 28.99
CA GLU A 99 69.02 -35.38 28.69
C GLU A 99 67.49 -35.25 28.63
N PRO A 100 66.91 -34.14 29.11
CA PRO A 100 65.49 -33.87 28.93
C PRO A 100 65.15 -33.85 27.44
N ASP A 101 64.03 -34.47 27.05
CA ASP A 101 63.48 -34.33 25.71
C ASP A 101 63.02 -32.86 25.56
N GLY A 102 63.78 -32.06 24.81
CA GLY A 102 63.70 -30.58 24.77
C GLY A 102 62.32 -29.99 24.41
N VAL A 103 61.42 -30.83 23.93
CA VAL A 103 60.00 -30.54 23.69
C VAL A 103 59.29 -30.00 24.94
N GLY A 104 59.68 -30.43 26.14
CA GLY A 104 59.08 -29.97 27.39
C GLY A 104 59.39 -28.50 27.73
N ALA A 105 60.58 -28.00 27.40
CA ALA A 105 61.00 -26.63 27.74
C ALA A 105 60.22 -25.58 26.93
N LEU A 106 60.03 -25.82 25.63
CA LEU A 106 59.25 -24.94 24.75
C LEU A 106 57.76 -24.95 25.13
N ALA A 107 57.19 -26.11 25.48
CA ALA A 107 55.80 -26.20 25.95
C ALA A 107 55.58 -25.40 27.26
N VAL A 108 56.52 -25.48 28.19
CA VAL A 108 56.47 -24.68 29.44
C VAL A 108 56.60 -23.18 29.15
N GLN A 109 57.52 -22.78 28.27
CA GLN A 109 57.66 -21.37 27.87
C GLN A 109 56.41 -20.84 27.17
N PHE A 110 55.77 -21.65 26.31
CA PHE A 110 54.54 -21.29 25.63
C PHE A 110 53.42 -21.03 26.64
N GLU A 111 53.19 -21.92 27.60
CA GLU A 111 52.16 -21.75 28.63
C GLU A 111 52.44 -20.55 29.54
N GLN A 112 53.70 -20.28 29.87
CA GLN A 112 54.08 -19.08 30.63
C GLN A 112 53.78 -17.79 29.86
N LEU A 113 54.19 -17.70 28.59
CA LEU A 113 53.92 -16.55 27.73
C LEU A 113 52.43 -16.36 27.48
N LYS A 114 51.71 -17.45 27.21
CA LYS A 114 50.25 -17.44 27.05
C LYS A 114 49.57 -16.83 28.27
N LYS A 115 49.91 -17.27 29.49
CA LYS A 115 49.33 -16.71 30.71
C LYS A 115 49.66 -15.23 30.89
N LYS A 116 50.91 -14.84 30.64
CA LYS A 116 51.36 -13.44 30.72
C LYS A 116 50.58 -12.54 29.76
N LEU A 117 50.49 -12.91 28.49
CA LEU A 117 49.82 -12.13 27.44
C LEU A 117 48.29 -12.14 27.59
N THR A 118 47.70 -13.25 28.06
CA THR A 118 46.28 -13.30 28.42
C THR A 118 45.98 -12.31 29.55
N ALA A 119 46.81 -12.27 30.59
CA ALA A 119 46.62 -11.34 31.70
C ALA A 119 46.75 -9.86 31.26
N ALA A 120 47.57 -9.58 30.24
CA ALA A 120 47.70 -8.27 29.63
C ALA A 120 46.57 -7.93 28.64
N GLY A 121 45.67 -8.87 28.32
CA GLY A 121 44.48 -8.65 27.49
C GLY A 121 44.69 -8.75 25.97
N TYR A 122 45.85 -9.21 25.51
CA TYR A 122 46.19 -9.30 24.07
C TYR A 122 45.27 -10.23 23.27
N PHE A 123 44.56 -11.14 23.94
CA PHE A 123 43.68 -12.13 23.30
C PHE A 123 42.18 -11.81 23.45
N ASP A 124 41.84 -10.68 24.06
CA ASP A 124 40.44 -10.33 24.30
C ASP A 124 39.70 -10.04 23.00
N GLN A 125 38.54 -10.69 22.81
CA GLN A 125 37.70 -10.52 21.61
C GLN A 125 37.29 -9.06 21.35
N LYS A 126 37.25 -8.22 22.40
CA LYS A 126 36.87 -6.80 22.32
C LYS A 126 37.86 -5.95 21.50
N HIS A 127 39.10 -6.41 21.37
CA HIS A 127 40.15 -5.71 20.61
C HIS A 127 40.25 -6.17 19.15
N LYS A 128 39.56 -7.26 18.79
CA LYS A 128 39.62 -7.83 17.45
C LYS A 128 38.81 -7.01 16.45
N GLN A 129 39.41 -6.73 15.30
CA GLN A 129 38.83 -5.97 14.21
C GLN A 129 37.91 -6.85 13.33
N GLN A 130 36.88 -6.23 12.76
CA GLN A 130 36.00 -6.92 11.81
C GLN A 130 36.65 -6.96 10.42
N LEU A 131 36.52 -8.11 9.75
CA LEU A 131 37.02 -8.27 8.40
C LEU A 131 36.16 -7.49 7.38
N PRO A 132 36.77 -6.76 6.43
CA PRO A 132 36.04 -6.10 5.36
C PRO A 132 35.28 -7.11 4.50
N GLN A 133 34.05 -6.76 4.10
CA GLN A 133 33.24 -7.63 3.22
C GLN A 133 33.77 -7.65 1.78
N PHE A 134 34.33 -6.53 1.31
CA PHE A 134 34.94 -6.40 -0.01
C PHE A 134 36.36 -5.89 0.13
N VAL A 135 37.31 -6.79 -0.09
CA VAL A 135 38.73 -6.49 -0.09
C VAL A 135 39.18 -6.18 -1.52
N LYS A 136 39.91 -5.08 -1.71
CA LYS A 136 40.56 -4.72 -2.97
C LYS A 136 42.00 -5.23 -3.01
N LYS A 137 42.71 -5.15 -1.88
CA LYS A 137 44.10 -5.59 -1.80
C LYS A 137 44.43 -6.31 -0.50
N ILE A 138 44.98 -7.51 -0.65
CA ILE A 138 45.42 -8.38 0.44
C ILE A 138 46.95 -8.31 0.56
N GLY A 139 47.45 -7.99 1.74
CA GLY A 139 48.86 -8.20 2.08
C GLY A 139 49.07 -9.64 2.53
N VAL A 140 50.13 -10.31 2.09
CA VAL A 140 50.45 -11.67 2.54
C VAL A 140 51.88 -11.71 3.09
N VAL A 141 52.04 -12.05 4.37
CA VAL A 141 53.33 -12.22 5.04
C VAL A 141 53.64 -13.72 5.10
N THR A 142 54.45 -14.18 4.16
CA THR A 142 54.87 -15.59 4.08
C THR A 142 56.16 -15.75 3.26
N SER A 143 56.69 -16.97 3.21
CA SER A 143 57.87 -17.30 2.40
C SER A 143 57.59 -17.15 0.90
N GLN A 144 58.56 -16.61 0.15
CA GLN A 144 58.42 -16.38 -1.30
C GLN A 144 58.27 -17.68 -2.12
N SER A 145 58.86 -18.77 -1.65
CA SER A 145 58.98 -20.05 -2.38
C SER A 145 57.92 -21.09 -2.00
N GLY A 146 56.98 -20.76 -1.10
CA GLY A 146 56.10 -21.73 -0.46
C GLY A 146 54.84 -22.10 -1.26
N ALA A 147 54.29 -23.30 -1.01
CA ALA A 147 52.97 -23.70 -1.50
C ALA A 147 51.86 -22.76 -1.00
N VAL A 148 52.01 -22.23 0.23
CA VAL A 148 51.11 -21.30 0.91
C VAL A 148 50.70 -20.11 0.05
N ILE A 149 51.67 -19.39 -0.55
CA ILE A 149 51.35 -18.21 -1.38
C ILE A 149 50.63 -18.61 -2.66
N ARG A 150 50.95 -19.76 -3.27
CA ARG A 150 50.26 -20.27 -4.47
C ARG A 150 48.82 -20.65 -4.17
N ASP A 151 48.57 -21.26 -3.02
CA ASP A 151 47.24 -21.66 -2.57
C ASP A 151 46.36 -20.43 -2.33
N ILE A 152 46.91 -19.38 -1.68
CA ILE A 152 46.22 -18.11 -1.48
C ILE A 152 45.91 -17.46 -2.82
N ILE A 153 46.90 -17.33 -3.72
CA ILE A 153 46.70 -16.73 -5.05
C ILE A 153 45.61 -17.47 -5.83
N THR A 154 45.70 -18.80 -5.91
CA THR A 154 44.74 -19.62 -6.67
C THR A 154 43.33 -19.49 -6.11
N THR A 155 43.20 -19.51 -4.79
CA THR A 155 41.90 -19.43 -4.11
C THR A 155 41.25 -18.06 -4.31
N VAL A 156 42.00 -16.97 -4.09
CA VAL A 156 41.51 -15.60 -4.30
C VAL A 156 41.15 -15.38 -5.77
N GLN A 157 42.00 -15.79 -6.72
CA GLN A 157 41.71 -15.64 -8.15
C GLN A 157 40.46 -16.41 -8.58
N ARG A 158 40.24 -17.61 -8.04
CA ARG A 158 39.03 -18.41 -8.31
C ARG A 158 37.77 -17.75 -7.74
N ARG A 159 37.82 -17.23 -6.52
CA ARG A 159 36.64 -16.67 -5.82
C ARG A 159 36.33 -15.24 -6.26
N PHE A 160 37.34 -14.39 -6.37
CA PHE A 160 37.21 -12.99 -6.73
C PHE A 160 38.46 -12.48 -7.47
N PRO A 161 38.53 -12.63 -8.81
CA PRO A 161 39.73 -12.28 -9.61
C PRO A 161 40.18 -10.82 -9.56
N GLY A 162 39.35 -9.91 -9.05
CA GLY A 162 39.65 -8.48 -8.96
C GLY A 162 40.43 -8.05 -7.71
N VAL A 163 40.75 -8.98 -6.81
CA VAL A 163 41.54 -8.67 -5.61
C VAL A 163 43.04 -8.75 -5.94
N GLU A 164 43.76 -7.67 -5.64
CA GLU A 164 45.21 -7.62 -5.75
C GLU A 164 45.86 -8.29 -4.54
N ILE A 165 46.94 -9.04 -4.76
CA ILE A 165 47.71 -9.69 -3.70
C ILE A 165 49.12 -9.12 -3.69
N LEU A 166 49.52 -8.56 -2.56
CA LEU A 166 50.87 -8.06 -2.33
C LEU A 166 51.61 -8.98 -1.37
N LEU A 167 52.62 -9.67 -1.88
CA LEU A 167 53.48 -10.53 -1.07
C LEU A 167 54.55 -9.70 -0.35
N PHE A 168 54.63 -9.87 0.96
CA PHE A 168 55.75 -9.47 1.80
C PHE A 168 56.61 -10.71 2.08
N PRO A 169 57.67 -10.94 1.29
CA PRO A 169 58.52 -12.11 1.45
C PRO A 169 59.18 -12.07 2.82
N THR A 170 58.95 -13.10 3.62
CA THR A 170 59.37 -13.15 5.03
C THR A 170 59.95 -14.53 5.33
N LYS A 171 61.07 -14.61 6.05
CA LYS A 171 61.47 -15.86 6.72
C LYS A 171 60.46 -16.20 7.80
N VAL A 172 59.88 -17.38 7.68
CA VAL A 172 58.85 -17.91 8.59
C VAL A 172 59.38 -18.96 9.56
N GLN A 173 60.69 -19.24 9.52
CA GLN A 173 61.35 -20.23 10.38
C GLN A 173 62.85 -19.93 10.54
N GLY A 174 63.41 -20.39 11.65
CA GLY A 174 64.84 -20.28 11.96
C GLY A 174 65.20 -19.02 12.76
N PRO A 175 66.48 -18.82 13.09
CA PRO A 175 66.92 -17.64 13.84
C PRO A 175 66.71 -16.36 13.01
N GLY A 176 66.10 -15.35 13.63
CA GLY A 176 65.82 -14.05 13.00
C GLY A 176 64.46 -13.94 12.29
N SER A 177 63.64 -15.00 12.26
CA SER A 177 62.32 -14.92 11.59
C SER A 177 61.29 -14.09 12.35
N ALA A 178 61.35 -14.05 13.68
CA ALA A 178 60.39 -13.26 14.47
C ALA A 178 60.53 -11.76 14.17
N GLU A 179 61.77 -11.25 14.13
CA GLU A 179 62.04 -9.85 13.79
C GLU A 179 61.64 -9.52 12.35
N GLU A 180 61.90 -10.43 11.40
CA GLU A 180 61.53 -10.24 9.99
C GLU A 180 60.00 -10.21 9.80
N ILE A 181 59.26 -11.04 10.54
CA ILE A 181 57.78 -11.02 10.58
C ILE A 181 57.29 -9.67 11.09
N VAL A 182 57.82 -9.20 12.22
CA VAL A 182 57.44 -7.90 12.81
C VAL A 182 57.72 -6.75 11.84
N ASP A 183 58.89 -6.73 11.21
CA ASP A 183 59.27 -5.69 10.26
C ASP A 183 58.32 -5.64 9.05
N ASN A 184 57.91 -6.79 8.54
CA ASN A 184 56.99 -6.85 7.40
C ASN A 184 55.55 -6.52 7.79
N ILE A 185 55.10 -6.86 9.00
CA ILE A 185 53.81 -6.37 9.54
C ILE A 185 53.83 -4.85 9.66
N LYS A 186 54.91 -4.27 10.19
CA LYS A 186 55.06 -2.80 10.29
C LYS A 186 55.08 -2.14 8.92
N LYS A 187 55.83 -2.68 7.95
CA LYS A 187 55.85 -2.20 6.56
C LYS A 187 54.48 -2.27 5.90
N ALA A 188 53.71 -3.34 6.13
CA ALA A 188 52.35 -3.46 5.62
C ALA A 188 51.44 -2.38 6.23
N ASN A 189 51.55 -2.13 7.54
CA ASN A 189 50.74 -1.13 8.24
C ASN A 189 51.03 0.32 7.82
N LEU A 190 52.25 0.63 7.37
CA LEU A 190 52.61 1.93 6.79
C LEU A 190 51.89 2.22 5.46
N ARG A 191 51.38 1.19 4.79
CA ARG A 191 50.63 1.36 3.55
C ARG A 191 49.16 1.61 3.83
N SER A 192 48.56 2.53 3.07
CA SER A 192 47.14 2.84 3.13
C SER A 192 46.29 2.11 2.09
N ASP A 193 46.91 1.38 1.15
CA ASP A 193 46.23 0.70 0.04
C ASP A 193 45.90 -0.78 0.32
N LEU A 194 46.27 -1.30 1.50
CA LEU A 194 45.92 -2.64 1.95
C LEU A 194 44.67 -2.58 2.82
N ASP A 195 43.77 -3.56 2.63
CA ASP A 195 42.54 -3.67 3.44
C ASP A 195 42.67 -4.74 4.54
N ILE A 196 43.51 -5.75 4.31
CA ILE A 196 43.69 -6.90 5.21
C ILE A 196 45.09 -7.50 5.05
N LEU A 197 45.59 -8.16 6.10
CA LEU A 197 46.85 -8.88 6.11
C LEU A 197 46.61 -10.37 6.43
N ILE A 198 47.23 -11.26 5.66
CA ILE A 198 47.27 -12.69 5.94
C ILE A 198 48.69 -13.05 6.38
N ILE A 199 48.82 -13.61 7.56
CA ILE A 199 50.08 -14.18 8.06
C ILE A 199 49.95 -15.69 7.99
N GLY A 200 50.83 -16.34 7.25
CA GLY A 200 50.67 -17.76 6.97
C GLY A 200 51.97 -18.51 6.83
N ARG A 201 51.93 -19.77 7.25
CA ARG A 201 52.98 -20.74 7.06
C ARG A 201 52.38 -22.12 6.76
N GLY A 202 53.13 -22.98 6.07
CA GLY A 202 52.76 -24.38 5.92
C GLY A 202 52.96 -25.18 7.20
N GLY A 203 52.73 -26.50 7.15
CA GLY A 203 52.99 -27.39 8.27
C GLY A 203 54.46 -27.39 8.71
N GLY A 204 54.71 -27.75 9.96
CA GLY A 204 56.04 -27.79 10.58
C GLY A 204 55.97 -28.31 12.01
N SER A 205 57.11 -28.61 12.61
CA SER A 205 57.18 -28.97 14.03
C SER A 205 56.89 -27.75 14.94
N ILE A 206 56.71 -27.98 16.24
CA ILE A 206 56.49 -26.88 17.19
C ILE A 206 57.70 -25.94 17.29
N GLU A 207 58.90 -26.49 17.11
CA GLU A 207 60.19 -25.76 17.10
C GLU A 207 60.27 -24.83 15.89
N ASP A 208 59.83 -25.37 14.77
CA ASP A 208 59.68 -24.66 13.53
C ASP A 208 58.75 -23.45 13.73
N LEU A 209 57.60 -23.62 14.39
CA LEU A 209 56.56 -22.59 14.57
C LEU A 209 56.87 -21.58 15.66
N TRP A 210 58.00 -21.74 16.37
CA TRP A 210 58.29 -20.97 17.57
C TRP A 210 58.36 -19.46 17.34
N SER A 211 58.83 -19.00 16.17
CA SER A 211 58.87 -17.57 15.85
C SER A 211 57.51 -16.87 15.93
N PHE A 212 56.40 -17.60 15.76
CA PHE A 212 55.05 -17.06 15.92
C PHE A 212 54.53 -17.07 17.37
N ASN A 213 55.31 -17.64 18.30
CA ASN A 213 55.04 -17.60 19.74
C ASN A 213 55.86 -16.50 20.45
N GLU A 214 56.75 -15.81 19.76
CA GLU A 214 57.53 -14.74 20.37
C GLU A 214 56.65 -13.53 20.68
N GLU A 215 56.92 -12.90 21.83
CA GLU A 215 56.14 -11.78 22.37
C GLU A 215 56.10 -10.60 21.38
N ILE A 216 57.21 -10.34 20.67
CA ILE A 216 57.31 -9.25 19.67
C ILE A 216 56.35 -9.43 18.50
N VAL A 217 56.05 -10.68 18.09
CA VAL A 217 55.14 -10.96 16.98
C VAL A 217 53.70 -10.78 17.43
N VAL A 218 53.37 -11.24 18.63
CA VAL A 218 52.03 -11.05 19.23
C VAL A 218 51.72 -9.56 19.39
N GLU A 219 52.67 -8.78 19.89
CA GLU A 219 52.54 -7.33 20.03
C GLU A 219 52.33 -6.65 18.66
N ALA A 220 53.13 -7.01 17.66
CA ALA A 220 52.98 -6.45 16.32
C ALA A 220 51.65 -6.79 15.66
N ILE A 221 51.09 -7.98 15.92
CA ILE A 221 49.77 -8.38 15.43
C ILE A 221 48.67 -7.56 16.13
N PHE A 222 48.74 -7.43 17.45
CA PHE A 222 47.77 -6.71 18.24
C PHE A 222 47.75 -5.20 17.92
N GLU A 223 48.91 -4.60 17.69
CA GLU A 223 49.04 -3.18 17.33
C GLU A 223 48.75 -2.88 15.85
N SER A 224 48.45 -3.91 15.04
CA SER A 224 48.21 -3.74 13.62
C SER A 224 46.96 -2.88 13.35
N ARG A 225 47.10 -1.89 12.47
CA ARG A 225 45.98 -1.11 11.93
C ARG A 225 45.14 -1.94 10.96
N LEU A 226 45.78 -2.86 10.24
CA LEU A 226 45.10 -3.77 9.31
C LEU A 226 44.55 -4.97 10.07
N PRO A 227 43.31 -5.42 9.76
CA PRO A 227 42.83 -6.70 10.25
C PRO A 227 43.74 -7.84 9.80
N ILE A 228 44.08 -8.75 10.70
CA ILE A 228 45.00 -9.86 10.48
C ILE A 228 44.27 -11.21 10.54
N ILE A 229 44.45 -12.01 9.49
CA ILE A 229 44.09 -13.43 9.48
C ILE A 229 45.36 -14.25 9.69
N SER A 230 45.40 -15.06 10.75
CA SER A 230 46.47 -16.02 10.96
C SER A 230 46.11 -17.39 10.41
N SER A 231 47.03 -17.96 9.63
CA SER A 231 46.95 -19.31 9.04
C SER A 231 48.25 -20.08 9.27
N VAL A 232 48.77 -20.02 10.49
CA VAL A 232 50.07 -20.60 10.88
C VAL A 232 49.88 -21.96 11.54
N GLY A 233 49.04 -22.03 12.58
CA GLY A 233 48.76 -23.27 13.30
C GLY A 233 47.84 -24.22 12.54
N HIS A 234 48.03 -25.53 12.71
CA HIS A 234 47.07 -26.55 12.28
C HIS A 234 45.99 -26.75 13.35
N GLU A 235 45.06 -27.69 13.18
CA GLU A 235 43.98 -27.93 14.13
C GLU A 235 44.49 -28.22 15.56
N THR A 236 45.62 -28.92 15.70
CA THR A 236 46.22 -29.32 16.97
C THR A 236 47.27 -28.35 17.53
N ASP A 237 47.95 -27.60 16.67
CA ASP A 237 49.16 -26.83 17.03
C ASP A 237 48.89 -25.32 16.91
N THR A 238 48.21 -24.76 17.90
CA THR A 238 47.80 -23.33 17.89
C THR A 238 48.93 -22.45 18.44
N THR A 239 49.31 -21.40 17.71
CA THR A 239 50.37 -20.46 18.11
C THR A 239 49.80 -19.25 18.86
N LEU A 240 50.65 -18.51 19.59
CA LEU A 240 50.23 -17.26 20.26
C LEU A 240 49.81 -16.18 19.25
N SER A 241 50.44 -16.14 18.07
CA SER A 241 50.00 -15.31 16.95
C SER A 241 48.56 -15.63 16.53
N ASP A 242 48.15 -16.90 16.52
CA ASP A 242 46.77 -17.30 16.19
C ASP A 242 45.75 -16.80 17.22
N PHE A 243 46.14 -16.69 18.50
CA PHE A 243 45.29 -16.12 19.54
C PHE A 243 45.17 -14.61 19.42
N ALA A 244 46.26 -13.93 19.06
CA ALA A 244 46.32 -12.47 18.90
C ALA A 244 45.61 -11.98 17.64
N ALA A 245 45.63 -12.75 16.55
CA ALA A 245 45.01 -12.38 15.29
C ALA A 245 43.49 -12.17 15.41
N ASP A 246 42.94 -11.33 14.54
CA ASP A 246 41.52 -11.01 14.51
C ASP A 246 40.68 -12.23 14.14
N GLN A 247 41.20 -13.04 13.20
CA GLN A 247 40.63 -14.32 12.82
C GLN A 247 41.72 -15.38 12.67
N ARG A 248 41.43 -16.57 13.18
CA ARG A 248 42.27 -17.76 13.02
C ARG A 248 41.63 -18.72 12.02
N VAL A 249 42.46 -19.29 11.16
CA VAL A 249 42.12 -20.44 10.33
C VAL A 249 43.23 -21.46 10.33
N ALA A 250 42.89 -22.73 10.14
CA ALA A 250 43.87 -23.81 10.14
C ALA A 250 44.70 -23.90 8.84
N THR A 251 44.19 -23.34 7.73
CA THR A 251 44.82 -23.49 6.41
C THR A 251 44.94 -22.17 5.66
N PRO A 252 46.01 -21.99 4.85
CA PRO A 252 46.14 -20.82 3.98
C PRO A 252 45.01 -20.66 2.97
N THR A 253 44.44 -21.77 2.49
CA THR A 253 43.26 -21.75 1.62
C THR A 253 42.04 -21.16 2.34
N ALA A 254 41.78 -21.59 3.57
CA ALA A 254 40.71 -21.01 4.40
C ALA A 254 40.98 -19.52 4.70
N ALA A 255 42.24 -19.10 4.81
CA ALA A 255 42.59 -17.69 5.01
C ALA A 255 42.19 -16.83 3.81
N ALA A 256 42.50 -17.32 2.60
CA ALA A 256 42.05 -16.70 1.37
C ALA A 256 40.51 -16.67 1.28
N GLU A 257 39.84 -17.74 1.72
CA GLU A 257 38.37 -17.80 1.72
C GLU A 257 37.72 -16.80 2.68
N LEU A 258 38.31 -16.59 3.87
CA LEU A 258 37.86 -15.59 4.83
C LEU A 258 38.16 -14.16 4.38
N ALA A 259 39.29 -13.95 3.69
CA ALA A 259 39.63 -12.66 3.09
C ALA A 259 38.73 -12.30 1.89
N THR A 260 38.13 -13.29 1.22
CA THR A 260 37.16 -13.09 0.13
C THR A 260 35.80 -13.72 0.47
N PRO A 261 35.03 -13.13 1.41
CA PRO A 261 33.79 -13.74 1.88
C PRO A 261 32.71 -13.77 0.78
N VAL A 262 32.67 -12.74 -0.06
CA VAL A 262 31.73 -12.64 -1.20
C VAL A 262 32.42 -13.09 -2.47
N THR A 263 31.82 -14.04 -3.19
CA THR A 263 32.35 -14.51 -4.47
C THR A 263 31.83 -13.68 -5.63
N LYS A 264 32.53 -13.78 -6.77
CA LYS A 264 32.06 -13.22 -8.04
C LYS A 264 30.63 -13.69 -8.37
N ALA A 265 30.33 -14.98 -8.18
CA ALA A 265 29.02 -15.56 -8.45
C ALA A 265 27.91 -14.93 -7.60
N ASP A 266 28.18 -14.69 -6.31
CA ASP A 266 27.23 -14.05 -5.39
C ASP A 266 26.87 -12.63 -5.86
N VAL A 267 27.87 -11.86 -6.30
CA VAL A 267 27.65 -10.51 -6.84
C VAL A 267 26.81 -10.56 -8.12
N TYR A 268 27.10 -11.48 -9.04
CA TYR A 268 26.29 -11.63 -10.26
C TYR A 268 24.85 -12.03 -9.95
N GLN A 269 24.66 -12.98 -9.03
CA GLN A 269 23.33 -13.39 -8.61
C GLN A 269 22.56 -12.21 -8.01
N TYR A 270 23.19 -11.47 -7.09
CA TYR A 270 22.59 -10.29 -6.49
C TYR A 270 22.19 -9.25 -7.54
N LEU A 271 23.07 -8.94 -8.49
CA LEU A 271 22.77 -7.99 -9.57
C LEU A 271 21.62 -8.46 -10.46
N ASN A 272 21.57 -9.76 -10.79
CA ASN A 272 20.50 -10.33 -11.62
C ASN A 272 19.14 -10.31 -10.90
N GLU A 273 19.12 -10.61 -9.60
CA GLU A 273 17.91 -10.50 -8.78
C GLU A 273 17.41 -9.04 -8.73
N ARG A 274 18.32 -8.07 -8.56
CA ARG A 274 17.98 -6.64 -8.58
C ARG A 274 17.47 -6.18 -9.94
N GLN A 275 18.08 -6.64 -11.03
CA GLN A 275 17.63 -6.35 -12.39
C GLN A 275 16.24 -6.93 -12.65
N THR A 276 16.00 -8.18 -12.28
CA THR A 276 14.69 -8.85 -12.43
C THR A 276 13.62 -8.13 -11.63
N ARG A 277 13.92 -7.75 -10.39
CA ARG A 277 13.01 -6.97 -9.54
C ARG A 277 12.70 -5.60 -10.14
N LEU A 278 13.71 -4.88 -10.61
CA LEU A 278 13.53 -3.58 -11.27
C LEU A 278 12.62 -3.71 -12.49
N TYR A 279 12.89 -4.68 -13.35
CA TYR A 279 12.10 -4.95 -14.55
C TYR A 279 10.64 -5.20 -14.21
N ASN A 280 10.36 -6.07 -13.23
CA ASN A 280 8.99 -6.39 -12.82
C ASN A 280 8.23 -5.17 -12.27
N ILE A 281 8.89 -4.34 -11.45
CA ILE A 281 8.30 -3.11 -10.92
C ILE A 281 8.01 -2.12 -12.05
N MET A 282 8.94 -1.93 -12.99
CA MET A 282 8.74 -1.05 -14.14
C MET A 282 7.57 -1.53 -15.02
N MET A 283 7.49 -2.83 -15.29
CA MET A 283 6.39 -3.42 -16.06
C MET A 283 5.04 -3.25 -15.37
N GLN A 284 4.98 -3.43 -14.05
CA GLN A 284 3.76 -3.19 -13.27
C GLN A 284 3.34 -1.71 -13.32
N GLN A 285 4.29 -0.79 -13.18
CA GLN A 285 4.02 0.65 -13.30
C GLN A 285 3.50 1.01 -14.69
N LEU A 286 4.13 0.52 -15.75
CA LEU A 286 3.68 0.73 -17.13
C LEU A 286 2.26 0.18 -17.33
N LYS A 287 1.96 -1.00 -16.80
CA LYS A 287 0.62 -1.59 -16.87
C LYS A 287 -0.42 -0.69 -16.19
N ILE A 288 -0.16 -0.25 -14.95
CA ILE A 288 -1.09 0.62 -14.21
C ILE A 288 -1.33 1.93 -14.97
N LYS A 289 -0.27 2.54 -15.52
CA LYS A 289 -0.40 3.78 -16.30
C LYS A 289 -1.19 3.55 -17.59
N LYS A 290 -0.96 2.42 -18.29
CA LYS A 290 -1.69 2.05 -19.51
C LYS A 290 -3.16 1.76 -19.22
N ASP A 291 -3.46 1.04 -18.14
CA ASP A 291 -4.83 0.76 -17.72
C ASP A 291 -5.57 2.05 -17.34
N ARG A 292 -4.91 2.97 -16.63
CA ARG A 292 -5.47 4.29 -16.31
C ARG A 292 -5.72 5.12 -17.57
N LEU A 293 -4.80 5.11 -18.53
CA LEU A 293 -4.98 5.78 -19.82
C LEU A 293 -6.18 5.19 -20.57
N ASN A 294 -6.28 3.86 -20.64
CA ASN A 294 -7.39 3.17 -21.30
C ASN A 294 -8.74 3.46 -20.63
N GLN A 295 -8.77 3.53 -19.30
CA GLN A 295 -9.97 3.92 -18.56
C GLN A 295 -10.39 5.37 -18.86
N LEU A 296 -9.44 6.30 -18.85
CA LEU A 296 -9.72 7.72 -19.15
C LEU A 296 -10.16 7.89 -20.60
N ALA A 297 -9.45 7.31 -21.56
CA ALA A 297 -9.82 7.30 -22.97
C ALA A 297 -11.17 6.59 -23.21
N GLY A 298 -11.48 5.59 -22.37
CA GLY A 298 -12.75 4.87 -22.39
C GLY A 298 -13.91 5.58 -21.68
N SER A 299 -13.66 6.71 -21.02
CA SER A 299 -14.70 7.44 -20.29
C SER A 299 -15.79 7.94 -21.25
N VAL A 300 -17.04 7.89 -20.78
CA VAL A 300 -18.23 8.31 -21.52
C VAL A 300 -18.10 9.75 -22.02
N ILE A 301 -17.41 10.61 -21.24
CA ILE A 301 -17.16 12.01 -21.57
C ILE A 301 -16.35 12.15 -22.88
N PHE A 302 -15.35 11.29 -23.11
CA PHE A 302 -14.54 11.32 -24.33
C PHE A 302 -15.17 10.56 -25.50
N ARG A 303 -15.99 9.53 -25.22
CA ARG A 303 -16.70 8.77 -26.26
C ARG A 303 -17.94 9.48 -26.80
N GLN A 304 -18.64 10.22 -25.94
CA GLN A 304 -19.89 10.91 -26.25
C GLN A 304 -19.88 12.29 -25.59
N PRO A 305 -19.03 13.23 -26.08
CA PRO A 305 -18.94 14.57 -25.54
C PRO A 305 -20.28 15.32 -25.62
N GLU A 306 -21.15 14.95 -26.56
CA GLU A 306 -22.50 15.51 -26.72
C GLU A 306 -23.38 15.28 -25.48
N ARG A 307 -23.17 14.20 -24.71
CA ARG A 307 -23.91 13.93 -23.47
C ARG A 307 -23.74 15.00 -22.39
N LEU A 308 -22.63 15.75 -22.42
CA LEU A 308 -22.47 16.93 -21.55
C LEU A 308 -23.56 17.97 -21.81
N TYR A 309 -24.02 18.05 -23.07
CA TYR A 309 -24.97 19.03 -23.56
C TYR A 309 -26.41 18.53 -23.61
N ASP A 310 -26.67 17.21 -23.58
CA ASP A 310 -28.02 16.64 -23.60
C ASP A 310 -28.95 17.27 -22.56
N SER A 311 -28.46 17.47 -21.33
CA SER A 311 -29.25 18.11 -20.26
C SER A 311 -29.55 19.58 -20.54
N TYR A 312 -28.61 20.30 -21.16
CA TYR A 312 -28.80 21.70 -21.57
C TYR A 312 -29.75 21.81 -22.76
N LEU A 313 -29.67 20.89 -23.72
CA LEU A 313 -30.60 20.80 -24.86
C LEU A 313 -32.03 20.53 -24.36
N GLN A 314 -32.23 19.55 -23.48
CA GLN A 314 -33.54 19.30 -22.88
C GLN A 314 -34.07 20.50 -22.09
N LYS A 315 -33.20 21.25 -21.40
CA LYS A 315 -33.59 22.46 -20.69
C LYS A 315 -34.01 23.56 -21.67
N LEU A 316 -33.27 23.73 -22.77
CA LEU A 316 -33.58 24.67 -23.84
C LEU A 316 -34.93 24.33 -24.50
N ASP A 317 -35.20 23.06 -24.79
CA ASP A 317 -36.48 22.61 -25.34
C ASP A 317 -37.64 22.89 -24.38
N LYS A 318 -37.48 22.59 -23.09
CA LYS A 318 -38.50 22.89 -22.07
C LYS A 318 -38.79 24.38 -22.00
N LEU A 319 -37.76 25.22 -21.95
CA LEU A 319 -37.91 26.67 -21.89
C LEU A 319 -38.55 27.23 -23.16
N THR A 320 -38.18 26.71 -24.33
CA THR A 320 -38.75 27.11 -25.62
C THR A 320 -40.23 26.75 -25.71
N ASN A 321 -40.60 25.52 -25.31
CA ASN A 321 -41.99 25.08 -25.28
C ASN A 321 -42.83 25.86 -24.25
N GLN A 322 -42.28 26.15 -23.06
CA GLN A 322 -42.93 26.99 -22.07
C GLN A 322 -43.18 28.40 -22.62
N MET A 323 -42.18 29.01 -23.26
CA MET A 323 -42.32 30.33 -23.89
C MET A 323 -43.39 30.32 -24.96
N ALA A 324 -43.38 29.33 -25.88
CA ALA A 324 -44.36 29.22 -26.95
C ALA A 324 -45.80 29.05 -26.41
N ASN A 325 -45.97 28.24 -25.37
CA ASN A 325 -47.28 28.04 -24.74
C ASN A 325 -47.79 29.31 -24.05
N LEU A 326 -46.95 29.98 -23.26
CA LEU A 326 -47.31 31.25 -22.61
C LEU A 326 -47.67 32.33 -23.64
N PHE A 327 -46.93 32.41 -24.74
CA PHE A 327 -47.23 33.35 -25.81
C PHE A 327 -48.57 33.05 -26.48
N LYS A 328 -48.84 31.77 -26.78
CA LYS A 328 -50.10 31.32 -27.38
C LYS A 328 -51.30 31.56 -26.46
N GLU A 329 -51.16 31.30 -25.16
CA GLU A 329 -52.20 31.61 -24.17
C GLU A 329 -52.46 33.10 -24.06
N SER A 330 -51.40 33.92 -23.98
CA SER A 330 -51.52 35.38 -23.95
C SER A 330 -52.22 35.92 -25.20
N TYR A 331 -51.82 35.44 -26.38
CA TYR A 331 -52.46 35.79 -27.65
C TYR A 331 -53.95 35.42 -27.66
N ARG A 332 -54.30 34.18 -27.29
CA ARG A 332 -55.70 33.72 -27.23
C ARG A 332 -56.53 34.51 -26.23
N GLN A 333 -55.97 34.85 -25.07
CA GLN A 333 -56.65 35.70 -24.09
C GLN A 333 -56.95 37.09 -24.65
N LYS A 334 -55.98 37.70 -25.35
CA LYS A 334 -56.18 39.00 -26.00
C LYS A 334 -57.18 38.92 -27.15
N GLU A 335 -57.10 37.90 -28.00
CA GLU A 335 -58.06 37.66 -29.08
C GLU A 335 -59.48 37.48 -28.52
N HIS A 336 -59.64 36.66 -27.47
CA HIS A 336 -60.92 36.45 -26.81
C HIS A 336 -61.47 37.73 -26.17
N GLN A 337 -60.63 38.52 -25.47
CA GLN A 337 -61.02 39.84 -24.96
C GLN A 337 -61.52 40.74 -26.09
N THR A 338 -60.84 40.72 -27.23
CA THR A 338 -61.22 41.51 -28.41
C THR A 338 -62.55 41.03 -28.96
N HIS A 339 -62.77 39.72 -29.11
CA HIS A 339 -64.04 39.15 -29.54
C HIS A 339 -65.19 39.49 -28.58
N LEU A 340 -64.97 39.44 -27.26
CA LEU A 340 -65.97 39.86 -26.28
C LEU A 340 -66.33 41.35 -26.41
N LEU A 341 -65.34 42.21 -26.63
CA LEU A 341 -65.56 43.64 -26.86
C LEU A 341 -66.32 43.90 -28.15
N VAL A 342 -65.97 43.20 -29.24
CA VAL A 342 -66.68 43.28 -30.53
C VAL A 342 -68.12 42.78 -30.37
N ASN A 343 -68.34 41.64 -29.71
CA ASN A 343 -69.67 41.11 -29.47
C ASN A 343 -70.52 42.05 -28.60
N ARG A 344 -69.92 42.68 -27.58
CA ARG A 344 -70.60 43.73 -26.80
C ARG A 344 -70.98 44.91 -27.68
N LEU A 345 -70.08 45.38 -28.55
CA LEU A 345 -70.34 46.49 -29.46
C LEU A 345 -71.49 46.16 -30.43
N VAL A 346 -71.46 44.96 -31.03
CA VAL A 346 -72.49 44.48 -31.96
C VAL A 346 -73.83 44.29 -31.25
N ALA A 347 -73.84 43.75 -30.03
CA ALA A 347 -75.07 43.50 -29.27
C ALA A 347 -75.82 44.77 -28.87
N ILE A 348 -75.14 45.92 -28.76
CA ILE A 348 -75.82 47.20 -28.51
C ILE A 348 -76.70 47.58 -29.72
N ASP A 349 -76.33 47.14 -30.93
CA ASP A 349 -77.03 47.36 -32.22
C ASP A 349 -77.79 48.70 -32.25
N LEU A 350 -77.03 49.79 -32.07
CA LEU A 350 -77.56 51.13 -31.89
C LEU A 350 -78.50 51.52 -33.03
N LEU A 351 -78.17 51.10 -34.26
CA LEU A 351 -78.98 51.37 -35.44
C LEU A 351 -80.35 50.70 -35.37
N LYS A 352 -80.40 49.41 -35.01
CA LYS A 352 -81.67 48.71 -34.83
C LYS A 352 -82.48 49.30 -33.68
N ARG A 353 -81.84 49.65 -32.56
CA ARG A 353 -82.52 50.26 -31.42
C ARG A 353 -83.09 51.64 -31.75
N ILE A 354 -82.35 52.46 -32.49
CA ILE A 354 -82.84 53.75 -33.03
C ILE A 354 -84.05 53.51 -33.93
N LYS A 355 -83.97 52.54 -34.86
CA LYS A 355 -85.08 52.20 -35.74
C LYS A 355 -86.31 51.73 -34.97
N THR A 356 -86.17 50.85 -33.98
CA THR A 356 -87.28 50.41 -33.13
C THR A 356 -87.94 51.58 -32.39
N PHE A 357 -87.17 52.54 -31.89
CA PHE A 357 -87.73 53.74 -31.26
C PHE A 357 -88.42 54.66 -32.27
N GLN A 358 -87.89 54.81 -33.48
CA GLN A 358 -88.55 55.56 -34.57
C GLN A 358 -89.89 54.91 -34.96
N ASP A 359 -89.91 53.59 -35.17
CA ASP A 359 -91.12 52.82 -35.47
C ASP A 359 -92.16 52.94 -34.35
N TYR A 360 -91.72 52.91 -33.08
CA TYR A 360 -92.58 53.09 -31.91
C TYR A 360 -93.21 54.49 -31.86
N ILE A 361 -92.43 55.53 -32.16
CA ILE A 361 -92.93 56.92 -32.25
C ILE A 361 -93.96 57.03 -33.39
N GLU A 362 -93.70 56.41 -34.54
CA GLU A 362 -94.64 56.44 -35.66
C GLU A 362 -95.96 55.73 -35.34
N GLN A 363 -95.89 54.54 -34.71
CA GLN A 363 -97.07 53.80 -34.28
C GLN A 363 -97.88 54.56 -33.22
N THR A 364 -97.22 55.10 -32.20
CA THR A 364 -97.90 55.87 -31.14
C THR A 364 -98.53 57.14 -31.69
N ASN A 365 -97.89 57.84 -32.62
CA ASN A 365 -98.49 58.99 -33.31
C ASN A 365 -99.71 58.61 -34.14
N ARG A 366 -99.68 57.47 -34.85
CA ARG A 366 -100.84 56.95 -35.58
C ARG A 366 -101.99 56.60 -34.65
N LEU A 367 -101.70 55.90 -33.55
CA LEU A 367 -102.71 55.55 -32.52
C LEU A 367 -103.31 56.79 -31.88
N LEU A 368 -102.49 57.78 -31.52
CA LEU A 368 -102.94 59.05 -30.97
C LEU A 368 -103.86 59.78 -31.96
N SER A 369 -103.44 59.91 -33.22
CA SER A 369 -104.23 60.58 -34.26
C SER A 369 -105.57 59.88 -34.49
N HIS A 370 -105.57 58.55 -34.52
CA HIS A 370 -106.78 57.76 -34.65
C HIS A 370 -107.71 57.92 -33.44
N GLN A 371 -107.18 57.83 -32.21
CA GLN A 371 -107.97 58.01 -30.99
C GLN A 371 -108.56 59.42 -30.87
N ILE A 372 -107.79 60.46 -31.24
CA ILE A 372 -108.30 61.84 -31.30
C ILE A 372 -109.45 61.94 -32.29
N THR A 373 -109.30 61.37 -33.48
CA THR A 373 -110.34 61.39 -34.53
C THR A 373 -111.60 60.66 -34.07
N THR A 374 -111.46 59.45 -33.52
CA THR A 374 -112.59 58.67 -33.00
C THR A 374 -113.28 59.37 -31.84
N HIS A 375 -112.52 59.98 -30.92
CA HIS A 375 -113.09 60.70 -29.79
C HIS A 375 -113.85 61.96 -30.25
N TYR A 376 -113.29 62.69 -31.23
CA TYR A 376 -113.96 63.83 -31.84
C TYR A 376 -115.26 63.42 -32.53
N GLN A 377 -115.25 62.36 -33.34
CA GLN A 377 -116.45 61.82 -34.00
C GLN A 377 -117.52 61.40 -32.99
N GLN A 378 -117.16 60.68 -31.92
CA GLN A 378 -118.11 60.31 -30.86
C GLN A 378 -118.77 61.52 -30.20
N LYS A 379 -118.00 62.59 -29.95
CA LYS A 379 -118.52 63.84 -29.39
C LYS A 379 -119.45 64.54 -30.37
N LEU A 380 -119.10 64.57 -31.66
CA LEU A 380 -119.92 65.14 -32.73
C LEU A 380 -121.26 64.40 -32.85
N THR A 381 -121.24 63.06 -32.96
CA THR A 381 -122.47 62.26 -33.04
C THR A 381 -123.36 62.41 -31.80
N ARG A 382 -122.76 62.54 -30.61
CA ARG A 382 -123.52 62.81 -29.37
C ARG A 382 -124.19 64.18 -29.41
N PHE A 383 -123.50 65.19 -29.94
CA PHE A 383 -124.04 66.53 -30.13
C PHE A 383 -125.20 66.52 -31.14
N GLU A 384 -125.03 65.91 -32.30
CA GLU A 384 -126.07 65.78 -33.34
C GLU A 384 -127.33 65.08 -32.80
N LYS A 385 -127.19 63.95 -32.09
CA LYS A 385 -128.33 63.27 -31.44
C LYS A 385 -129.05 64.16 -30.43
N SER A 386 -128.30 64.93 -29.65
CA SER A 386 -128.89 65.85 -28.67
C SER A 386 -129.66 66.98 -29.36
N GLN A 387 -129.17 67.45 -30.51
CA GLN A 387 -129.83 68.44 -31.35
C GLN A 387 -131.13 67.89 -31.98
N GLU A 388 -131.10 66.67 -32.53
CA GLU A 388 -132.30 66.01 -33.08
C GLU A 388 -133.37 65.78 -32.01
N ALA A 389 -132.98 65.33 -30.82
CA ALA A 389 -133.91 65.13 -29.71
C ALA A 389 -134.61 66.45 -29.31
N LEU A 390 -133.86 67.55 -29.26
CA LEU A 390 -134.41 68.89 -28.99
C LEU A 390 -135.43 69.31 -30.05
N LEU A 391 -135.13 69.08 -31.34
CA LEU A 391 -136.03 69.42 -32.45
C LEU A 391 -137.33 68.59 -32.47
N SER A 392 -137.30 67.38 -31.92
CA SER A 392 -138.47 66.48 -31.89
C SER A 392 -139.55 66.88 -30.87
N LEU A 393 -139.21 67.69 -29.88
CA LEU A 393 -140.11 68.12 -28.79
C LEU A 393 -140.89 69.40 -29.09
N ASP A 394 -140.70 70.02 -30.26
CA ASP A 394 -141.38 71.27 -30.65
C ASP A 394 -142.77 70.99 -31.28
N THR A 395 -143.82 71.24 -30.49
CA THR A 395 -145.23 70.95 -30.84
C THR A 395 -145.78 71.82 -31.96
N SER A 396 -145.13 72.96 -32.28
CA SER A 396 -145.53 73.87 -33.36
C SER A 396 -145.45 73.20 -34.76
N ARG A 397 -144.57 72.20 -34.92
CA ARG A 397 -144.42 71.48 -36.20
C ARG A 397 -145.43 70.36 -36.41
N ILE A 398 -146.11 69.89 -35.36
CA ILE A 398 -147.15 68.84 -35.49
C ILE A 398 -148.40 69.41 -36.16
N VAL A 399 -148.80 70.64 -35.81
CA VAL A 399 -149.92 71.37 -36.45
C VAL A 399 -149.56 71.79 -37.89
N ALA A 400 -148.29 72.11 -38.15
CA ALA A 400 -147.82 72.46 -39.50
C ALA A 400 -147.89 71.31 -40.53
N ARG A 401 -148.00 70.05 -40.07
CA ARG A 401 -148.11 68.84 -40.91
C ARG A 401 -149.55 68.51 -41.35
N GLY A 402 -150.52 69.38 -41.05
CA GLY A 402 -151.91 69.25 -41.55
C GLY A 402 -152.86 68.47 -40.63
N TYR A 403 -152.49 68.27 -39.36
CA TYR A 403 -153.37 67.71 -38.35
C TYR A 403 -154.12 68.83 -37.62
N ALA A 404 -155.45 68.71 -37.51
CA ALA A 404 -156.31 69.65 -36.80
C ALA A 404 -156.54 69.20 -35.35
N ILE A 405 -156.62 70.16 -34.42
CA ILE A 405 -156.89 69.90 -33.01
C ILE A 405 -158.35 70.27 -32.72
N VAL A 406 -159.14 69.32 -32.22
CA VAL A 406 -160.58 69.50 -31.94
C VAL A 406 -160.79 69.86 -30.47
N HIS A 407 -161.52 70.94 -30.22
CA HIS A 407 -161.87 71.47 -28.91
C HIS A 407 -163.38 71.44 -28.67
N LYS A 408 -163.79 71.22 -27.42
CA LYS A 408 -165.16 71.44 -26.92
C LYS A 408 -165.05 72.38 -25.72
N GLY A 409 -165.21 73.68 -25.94
CA GLY A 409 -164.80 74.69 -24.98
C GLY A 409 -163.28 74.66 -24.75
N ASN A 410 -162.83 74.58 -23.49
CA ASN A 410 -161.41 74.68 -23.12
C ASN A 410 -160.66 73.32 -23.06
N GLN A 411 -161.24 72.23 -23.59
CA GLN A 411 -160.63 70.90 -23.58
C GLN A 411 -160.48 70.32 -24.99
N VAL A 412 -159.31 69.74 -25.26
CA VAL A 412 -159.01 69.00 -26.49
C VAL A 412 -159.64 67.61 -26.41
N ILE A 413 -160.44 67.25 -27.41
CA ILE A 413 -161.11 65.96 -27.48
C ILE A 413 -160.47 65.12 -28.59
N GLY A 414 -159.88 63.99 -28.22
CA GLY A 414 -159.27 63.02 -29.15
C GLY A 414 -160.15 61.82 -29.51
N SER A 415 -161.39 61.75 -29.04
CA SER A 415 -162.28 60.60 -29.25
C SER A 415 -163.74 61.00 -29.48
N VAL A 416 -164.39 60.32 -30.44
CA VAL A 416 -165.75 60.60 -30.93
C VAL A 416 -166.83 60.25 -29.88
N GLU A 417 -166.51 59.44 -28.87
CA GLU A 417 -167.48 59.00 -27.85
C GLU A 417 -168.01 60.15 -26.95
N LYS A 418 -167.27 61.26 -26.86
CA LYS A 418 -167.60 62.40 -25.99
C LYS A 418 -168.44 63.49 -26.69
N ILE A 419 -168.91 63.21 -27.90
CA ILE A 419 -169.66 64.13 -28.75
C ILE A 419 -171.12 63.68 -28.82
N VAL A 420 -172.07 64.58 -28.54
CA VAL A 420 -173.51 64.30 -28.60
C VAL A 420 -174.16 65.12 -29.73
N LYS A 421 -175.24 64.58 -30.30
CA LYS A 421 -175.98 65.21 -31.41
C LYS A 421 -176.63 66.52 -30.93
N GLY A 422 -176.23 67.65 -31.53
CA GLY A 422 -176.60 69.01 -31.13
C GLY A 422 -175.52 69.83 -30.42
N ASP A 423 -174.32 69.28 -30.17
CA ASP A 423 -173.21 70.03 -29.56
C ASP A 423 -172.47 70.93 -30.57
N SER A 424 -172.02 72.13 -30.14
CA SER A 424 -171.04 72.97 -30.87
C SER A 424 -169.59 72.59 -30.51
N LEU A 425 -168.71 72.53 -31.52
CA LEU A 425 -167.29 72.18 -31.42
C LEU A 425 -166.41 73.22 -32.14
N ASP A 426 -165.20 73.42 -31.62
CA ASP A 426 -164.17 74.31 -32.17
C ASP A 426 -163.03 73.50 -32.78
N ILE A 427 -162.81 73.61 -34.08
CA ILE A 427 -161.69 72.92 -34.76
C ILE A 427 -160.60 73.94 -35.07
N ASN A 428 -159.41 73.74 -34.52
CA ASN A 428 -158.25 74.58 -34.74
C ASN A 428 -157.34 73.97 -35.82
N MET A 429 -157.22 74.68 -36.94
CA MET A 429 -156.42 74.29 -38.10
C MET A 429 -155.24 75.27 -38.28
N ARG A 430 -154.35 74.96 -39.23
CA ARG A 430 -153.13 75.74 -39.51
C ARG A 430 -153.39 77.24 -39.74
N ASP A 431 -154.57 77.58 -40.22
CA ASP A 431 -154.94 78.85 -40.82
C ASP A 431 -156.21 79.47 -40.20
N GLY A 432 -156.78 78.85 -39.17
CA GLY A 432 -157.91 79.44 -38.44
C GLY A 432 -158.69 78.45 -37.56
N GLN A 433 -159.69 79.00 -36.87
CA GLN A 433 -160.59 78.25 -36.00
C GLN A 433 -161.99 78.24 -36.62
N ILE A 434 -162.63 77.07 -36.64
CA ILE A 434 -163.96 76.87 -37.23
C ILE A 434 -164.89 76.31 -36.15
N GLU A 435 -166.05 76.95 -35.97
CA GLU A 435 -167.08 76.50 -35.03
C GLU A 435 -168.16 75.71 -35.80
N VAL A 436 -168.48 74.49 -35.34
CA VAL A 436 -169.33 73.53 -36.05
C VAL A 436 -170.30 72.82 -35.11
N GLU A 437 -171.57 72.71 -35.52
CA GLU A 437 -172.64 72.03 -34.76
C GLU A 437 -172.90 70.61 -35.29
N VAL A 438 -173.04 69.64 -34.38
CA VAL A 438 -173.05 68.21 -34.73
C VAL A 438 -174.44 67.71 -35.11
N LYS A 439 -174.67 67.53 -36.42
CA LYS A 439 -175.96 67.07 -36.98
C LYS A 439 -176.26 65.58 -36.83
N ASN A 440 -175.27 64.69 -36.75
CA ASN A 440 -175.50 63.25 -36.53
C ASN A 440 -174.21 62.60 -36.03
N VAL A 441 -174.26 61.96 -34.86
CA VAL A 441 -173.15 61.12 -34.37
C VAL A 441 -173.48 59.69 -34.73
N LYS A 442 -172.80 59.16 -35.76
CA LYS A 442 -172.74 57.71 -35.96
C LYS A 442 -171.59 57.20 -35.10
N LYS A 443 -171.93 56.34 -34.15
CA LYS A 443 -170.95 55.62 -33.35
C LYS A 443 -170.30 54.52 -34.18
#